data_AF-A0A447PGG7-F1
#
_entry.id   AF-A0A447PGG7-F1
#
_cell.length_a   1.000
_cell.length_b   1.000
_cell.length_c   1.000
_cell.angle_alpha   90.00
_cell.angle_beta   90.00
_cell.angle_gamma   90.00
#
_symmetry.space_group_name_H-M   'P 1'
#
loop_
_entity.id
_entity.type
_entity.pdbx_description
1 polymer ?
#
loop_
_entity_poly.entity_id
_entity_poly.type
_entity_poly.pdbx_seq_one_letter_code
_entity_poly.pdbx_strand_id
1 'polypeptide(L)' 'MTGSPAVLQSPQVQAKVRASLLAGIRAAVLWHQVGGGRLQLMFSRHRLTTQAKQILAHLTPEL' A
#
# COMPACT_ATOMS: atom_id res chain seq x y z
N MET A 1 -14.03 2.71 7.25
CA MET A 1 -12.92 2.44 8.20
C MET A 1 -13.55 2.05 9.52
N THR A 2 -13.71 0.76 9.75
CA THR A 2 -14.26 0.26 11.01
C THR A 2 -13.13 0.13 12.01
N GLY A 3 -13.24 0.85 13.13
CA GLY A 3 -12.27 0.89 14.23
C GLY A 3 -12.97 1.42 15.48
N SER A 4 -12.26 1.56 16.60
CA SER A 4 -12.86 2.07 17.84
C SER A 4 -13.39 3.51 17.65
N PRO A 5 -14.70 3.77 17.82
CA PRO A 5 -15.30 5.08 17.56
C PRO A 5 -14.65 6.22 18.35
N ALA A 6 -14.25 5.95 19.60
CA ALA A 6 -13.59 6.93 20.45
C ALA A 6 -12.23 7.40 19.91
N VAL A 7 -11.47 6.48 19.28
CA VAL A 7 -10.16 6.79 18.69
C VAL A 7 -10.33 7.58 17.39
N LEU A 8 -11.38 7.30 16.61
CA LEU A 8 -11.67 7.96 15.34
C LEU A 8 -12.22 9.38 15.49
N GLN A 9 -12.72 9.76 16.67
CA GLN A 9 -13.16 11.13 16.95
C GLN A 9 -12.00 12.10 17.24
N SER A 10 -10.78 11.60 17.52
CA SER A 10 -9.61 12.46 17.68
C SER A 10 -9.26 13.17 16.36
N PRO A 11 -9.17 14.52 16.33
CA PRO A 11 -8.78 15.27 15.13
C PRO A 11 -7.43 14.85 14.55
N GLN A 12 -6.47 14.50 15.42
CA GLN A 12 -5.13 14.05 15.02
C GLN A 12 -5.19 12.68 14.34
N VAL A 13 -6.02 11.76 14.84
CA VAL A 13 -6.24 10.46 14.20
C VAL A 13 -6.89 10.65 12.83
N GLN A 14 -7.89 11.51 12.71
CA GLN A 14 -8.51 11.82 11.42
C GLN A 14 -7.52 12.43 10.42
N ALA A 15 -6.67 13.37 10.86
CA ALA A 15 -5.63 13.95 10.03
C ALA A 15 -4.64 12.89 9.52
N LYS A 16 -4.19 11.98 10.39
CA LYS A 16 -3.32 10.84 10.01
C LYS A 16 -4.00 9.92 9.00
N VAL A 17 -5.29 9.59 9.18
CA VAL A 17 -6.04 8.77 8.22
C VAL A 17 -6.08 9.44 6.85
N ARG A 18 -6.40 10.74 6.80
CA ARG A 18 -6.42 11.50 5.53
C ARG A 18 -5.04 11.55 4.87
N ALA A 19 -3.98 11.79 5.65
CA ALA A 19 -2.61 11.81 5.13
C ALA A 19 -2.19 10.44 4.56
N SER A 20 -2.51 9.34 5.25
CA SER A 20 -2.24 7.98 4.75
C SER A 20 -3.04 7.66 3.48
N LEU A 21 -4.30 8.11 3.39
CA LEU A 21 -5.10 7.97 2.16
C LEU A 21 -4.50 8.76 1.00
N LEU A 22 -4.04 9.99 1.23
CA LEU A 22 -3.35 10.81 0.23
C LEU A 22 -2.06 10.13 -0.24
N ALA A 23 -1.26 9.58 0.67
CA ALA A 23 -0.09 8.79 0.33
C ALA A 23 -0.44 7.55 -0.52
N GLY A 24 -1.56 6.88 -0.22
CA GLY A 24 -2.09 5.78 -1.02
C GLY A 24 -2.49 6.20 -2.44
N ILE A 25 -3.14 7.36 -2.60
CA ILE A 25 -3.46 7.93 -3.92
C ILE A 25 -2.17 8.21 -4.70
N ARG A 26 -1.16 8.82 -4.05
CA ARG A 26 0.14 9.07 -4.69
C ARG A 26 0.79 7.78 -5.18
N ALA A 27 0.75 6.72 -4.38
CA ALA A 27 1.27 5.41 -4.76
C ALA A 27 0.47 4.78 -5.92
N ALA A 28 -0.86 4.94 -5.94
CA ALA A 28 -1.70 4.47 -7.04
C ALA A 28 -1.45 5.23 -8.35
N VAL A 29 -1.21 6.53 -8.28
CA VAL A 29 -0.80 7.33 -9.44
C VAL A 29 0.54 6.85 -9.97
N LEU A 30 1.53 6.67 -9.09
CA LEU A 30 2.84 6.11 -9.46
C LEU A 30 2.70 4.73 -10.11
N TRP A 31 1.86 3.86 -9.53
CA TRP A 31 1.57 2.54 -10.07
C TRP A 31 1.10 2.64 -11.53
N HIS A 32 0.19 3.56 -11.83
CA HIS A 32 -0.27 3.75 -13.20
C HIS A 32 0.81 4.33 -14.12
N GLN A 33 1.60 5.30 -13.64
CA GLN A 33 2.70 5.91 -14.39
C GLN A 33 3.78 4.91 -14.81
N VAL A 34 4.04 3.89 -13.98
CA VAL A 34 5.03 2.84 -14.29
C VAL A 34 4.43 1.63 -15.03
N GLY A 35 3.21 1.78 -15.59
CA GLY A 35 2.55 0.75 -16.40
C GLY A 35 1.67 -0.24 -15.62
N GLY A 36 1.43 0.02 -14.34
CA GLY A 36 0.49 -0.72 -13.51
C GLY A 36 -0.97 -0.42 -13.88
N GLY A 37 -1.84 -1.41 -13.68
CA GLY A 37 -3.26 -1.27 -13.95
C GLY A 37 -4.05 -2.50 -13.49
N ARG A 38 -5.38 -2.44 -13.63
CA ARG A 38 -6.27 -3.52 -13.17
C ARG A 38 -5.98 -4.86 -13.86
N LEU A 39 -5.88 -4.87 -15.18
CA LEU A 39 -5.58 -6.09 -15.95
C LEU A 39 -4.16 -6.59 -15.68
N GLN A 40 -3.19 -5.67 -15.62
CA GLN A 40 -1.80 -6.02 -15.29
C GLN A 40 -1.71 -6.70 -13.92
N LEU A 41 -2.42 -6.19 -12.90
CA LEU A 41 -2.51 -6.81 -11.58
C LEU A 41 -3.15 -8.20 -11.63
N MET A 42 -4.25 -8.36 -12.36
CA MET A 42 -4.95 -9.64 -12.51
C MET A 42 -4.06 -10.73 -13.12
N PHE A 43 -3.33 -10.41 -14.20
CA PHE A 43 -2.49 -11.37 -14.91
C PHE A 43 -1.09 -11.53 -14.30
N SER A 44 -0.57 -10.51 -13.62
CA SER A 44 0.81 -10.53 -13.06
C SER A 44 0.88 -10.84 -11.56
N ARG A 45 -0.22 -11.28 -10.93
CA ARG A 45 -0.29 -11.47 -9.47
C ARG A 45 0.89 -12.29 -8.91
N HIS A 46 1.23 -13.41 -9.57
CA HIS A 46 2.30 -14.31 -9.12
C HIS A 46 3.68 -13.68 -9.25
N ARG A 47 3.92 -12.94 -10.33
CA ARG A 47 5.16 -12.20 -10.53
C ARG A 47 5.33 -11.14 -9.44
N LEU A 48 4.28 -10.38 -9.15
CA LEU A 48 4.30 -9.33 -8.12
C LEU A 48 4.57 -9.89 -6.72
N THR A 49 3.92 -11.00 -6.34
CA THR A 49 4.14 -11.63 -5.03
C THR A 49 5.56 -12.22 -4.91
N THR A 50 6.09 -12.80 -5.98
CA THR A 50 7.48 -13.32 -6.01
C THR A 50 8.49 -12.19 -5.83
N GLN A 51 8.33 -11.09 -6.56
CA GLN A 51 9.20 -9.92 -6.43
C GLN A 51 9.14 -9.31 -5.02
N ALA A 52 7.95 -9.20 -4.43
CA ALA A 52 7.81 -8.70 -3.07
C ALA A 52 8.54 -9.58 -2.03
N LYS A 53 8.45 -10.92 -2.17
CA LYS A 53 9.20 -11.86 -1.32
C LYS A 53 10.70 -11.74 -1.51
N GLN A 54 11.18 -11.59 -2.74
CA GLN A 54 12.60 -11.40 -3.03
C GLN A 54 13.14 -10.11 -2.41
N ILE A 55 12.41 -9.00 -2.52
CA ILE A 55 12.77 -7.74 -1.87
C ILE A 55 12.82 -7.91 -0.35
N LEU A 56 11.83 -8.59 0.25
CA LEU A 56 11.80 -8.84 1.70
C LEU A 56 12.98 -9.69 2.16
N ALA A 57 13.32 -10.76 1.43
CA ALA A 57 14.47 -11.61 1.74
C ALA A 57 15.79 -10.84 1.62
N HIS A 58 15.93 -10.00 0.59
CA HIS A 58 17.11 -9.14 0.44
C HIS A 58 17.27 -8.12 1.57
N LEU A 59 16.17 -7.60 2.12
CA LEU A 59 16.19 -6.66 3.24
C LEU A 59 16.40 -7.33 4.61
N THR A 60 16.27 -8.66 4.68
CA THR A 60 16.33 -9.42 5.94
C THR A 60 17.40 -10.51 5.86
N PRO A 61 18.70 -10.15 5.75
CA PRO A 61 19.79 -11.12 5.53
C PRO A 61 20.09 -12.04 6.73
N GLU A 62 19.58 -11.71 7.91
CA GLU A 62 19.86 -12.39 9.18
C GLU A 62 18.80 -13.46 9.55
N LEU A 63 17.88 -13.78 8.63
CA LEU A 63 16.87 -14.86 8.73
C LEU A 63 17.13 -15.91 7.65
#